data_AF-A0A5E6ZWZ8-F1
#
_entry.id   AF-A0A5E6ZWZ8-F1
#
_cell.length_a   1.000
_cell.length_b   1.000
_cell.length_c   1.000
_cell.angle_alpha   90.00
_cell.angle_beta   90.00
_cell.angle_gamma   90.00
#
_symmetry.space_group_name_H-M   'P 1'
#
loop_
_entity.id
_entity.type
_entity.pdbx_description
1 polymer ?
#
loop_
_entity_poly.entity_id
_entity_poly.type
_entity_poly.pdbx_seq_one_letter_code
_entity_poly.pdbx_strand_id
1 'polypeptide(L)'
;MLLGYANMIIFKCQAYSVFRIITLDFWISPAIEHRQIIFLFDSTTKPIGYITWAHLAPDAEHRLLKDPSFLLHPSEWNEGGANLDY
;
A
#
# COMPACT_ATOMS: atom_id res chain seq x y z
N MET A 1 1.84 13.41 -8.25
CA MET A 1 1.52 12.65 -9.48
C MET A 1 1.16 11.20 -9.17
N LEU A 2 1.99 10.47 -8.39
CA LEU A 2 1.77 9.05 -8.04
C LEU A 2 0.43 8.78 -7.33
N LEU A 3 0.04 9.62 -6.35
CA LEU A 3 -1.24 9.49 -5.66
C LEU A 3 -2.44 9.61 -6.63
N GLY A 4 -2.33 10.44 -7.67
CA GLY A 4 -3.37 10.59 -8.69
C GLY A 4 -3.54 9.33 -9.54
N TYR A 5 -2.43 8.66 -9.90
CA TYR A 5 -2.47 7.38 -10.61
C TYR A 5 -3.06 6.27 -9.74
N ALA A 6 -2.67 6.19 -8.47
CA ALA A 6 -3.19 5.20 -7.54
C ALA A 6 -4.71 5.36 -7.34
N ASN A 7 -5.17 6.59 -7.13
CA ASN A 7 -6.60 6.91 -7.04
C ASN A 7 -7.35 6.57 -8.34
N MET A 8 -6.82 6.91 -9.51
CA MET A 8 -7.47 6.56 -10.79
C MET A 8 -7.64 5.05 -10.97
N ILE A 9 -6.65 4.25 -10.57
CA ILE A 9 -6.70 2.79 -10.68
C ILE A 9 -7.70 2.22 -9.68
N ILE A 10 -7.66 2.66 -8.41
CA ILE A 10 -8.47 2.04 -7.36
C ILE A 10 -9.98 2.30 -7.55
N PHE A 11 -10.35 3.46 -8.09
CA PHE A 11 -11.76 3.76 -8.43
C PHE A 11 -12.29 2.93 -9.59
N LYS A 12 -11.42 2.30 -10.40
CA LYS A 12 -11.85 1.37 -11.46
C LYS A 12 -12.06 -0.06 -10.95
N CYS A 13 -11.66 -0.37 -9.73
CA CYS A 13 -11.86 -1.68 -9.14
C CYS A 13 -13.15 -1.70 -8.29
N GLN A 14 -14.14 -2.49 -8.69
CA GLN A 14 -15.46 -2.53 -8.04
C GLN A 14 -15.41 -2.92 -6.55
N ALA A 15 -14.42 -3.73 -6.14
CA ALA A 15 -14.23 -4.11 -4.75
C ALA A 15 -13.69 -2.96 -3.88
N TYR A 16 -12.89 -2.07 -4.47
CA TYR A 16 -12.23 -0.97 -3.75
C TYR A 16 -12.90 0.39 -3.96
N SER A 17 -13.74 0.55 -4.99
CA SER A 17 -14.52 1.77 -5.22
C SER A 17 -15.55 2.06 -4.12
N VAL A 18 -15.86 1.06 -3.28
CA VAL A 18 -16.79 1.15 -2.14
C VAL A 18 -16.07 1.56 -0.84
N PHE A 19 -14.74 1.47 -0.79
CA PHE A 19 -13.96 1.90 0.36
C PHE A 19 -13.88 3.43 0.41
N ARG A 20 -13.85 3.98 1.64
CA ARG A 20 -13.67 5.43 1.82
C ARG A 20 -12.28 5.81 1.31
N ILE A 21 -12.21 6.89 0.53
CA ILE A 21 -10.96 7.45 0.00
C ILE A 21 -9.91 7.65 1.09
N ILE A 22 -10.33 8.08 2.29
CA ILE A 22 -9.45 8.29 3.43
C ILE A 22 -8.76 7.00 3.91
N THR A 23 -9.44 5.86 3.83
CA THR A 23 -8.87 4.55 4.17
C THR A 23 -7.84 4.15 3.14
N LEU A 24 -8.07 4.44 1.86
CA LEU A 24 -7.14 4.12 0.79
C LEU A 24 -5.89 5.00 0.83
N ASP A 25 -6.06 6.30 1.07
CA ASP A 25 -4.95 7.25 1.25
C ASP A 25 -4.04 6.83 2.40
N PHE A 26 -4.62 6.33 3.49
CA PHE A 26 -3.89 5.80 4.64
C PHE A 26 -2.95 4.63 4.29
N TRP A 27 -3.27 3.80 3.29
CA TRP A 27 -2.39 2.72 2.84
C TRP A 27 -1.46 3.14 1.69
N ILE A 28 -1.89 4.05 0.82
CA ILE A 28 -1.14 4.44 -0.37
C ILE A 28 -0.06 5.46 -0.03
N SER A 29 -0.34 6.41 0.87
CA SER A 29 0.59 7.48 1.23
C SER A 29 1.88 6.95 1.86
N PRO A 30 1.85 6.06 2.87
CA PRO A 30 3.08 5.49 3.43
C PRO A 30 3.86 4.67 2.39
N ALA A 31 3.16 3.91 1.54
CA ALA A 31 3.80 3.15 0.47
C ALA A 31 4.56 4.06 -0.52
N ILE A 32 3.99 5.22 -0.88
CA ILE A 32 4.65 6.21 -1.74
C ILE A 32 5.85 6.83 -1.01
N GLU A 33 5.68 7.25 0.25
CA GLU A 33 6.72 7.90 1.05
C GLU A 33 7.95 7.00 1.24
N HIS A 34 7.73 5.72 1.51
CA HIS A 34 8.80 4.73 1.64
C HIS A 34 9.31 4.15 0.31
N ARG A 35 8.78 4.60 -0.83
CA ARG A 35 9.09 4.05 -2.18
C ARG A 35 8.78 2.55 -2.31
N GLN A 36 7.81 2.06 -1.54
CA GLN A 36 7.33 0.67 -1.55
C GLN A 36 6.06 0.55 -2.39
N ILE A 37 6.12 1.11 -3.59
CA ILE A 37 5.05 1.07 -4.58
C ILE A 37 5.63 0.98 -5.99
N ILE A 38 5.06 0.10 -6.81
CA ILE A 38 5.36 0.00 -8.25
C ILE A 38 4.06 0.18 -9.03
N PHE A 39 4.09 1.02 -10.06
CA PHE A 39 2.98 1.21 -10.99
C PHE A 39 3.19 0.36 -12.24
N LEU A 40 2.09 -0.25 -12.69
CA LEU A 40 2.01 -1.03 -13.92
C LEU A 40 1.33 -0.16 -14.99
N PHE A 41 1.95 -0.10 -16.17
CA PHE A 41 1.46 0.67 -17.30
C PHE A 41 1.22 -0.24 -18.50
N ASP A 42 0.23 0.09 -19.32
CA ASP A 42 0.03 -0.56 -20.61
C ASP A 42 0.98 0.02 -21.69
N SER A 43 0.88 -0.51 -22.92
CA SER A 43 1.66 -0.06 -24.08
C SER A 43 1.41 1.41 -24.48
N THR A 44 0.36 2.03 -23.94
CA THR A 44 -0.01 3.44 -24.19
C THR A 44 0.39 4.37 -23.04
N THR A 45 1.26 3.91 -22.14
CA THR A 45 1.71 4.62 -20.92
C THR A 45 0.60 4.99 -19.94
N LYS A 46 -0.55 4.32 -20.04
CA LYS A 46 -1.65 4.51 -19.11
C LYS A 46 -1.46 3.62 -17.88
N PRO A 47 -1.62 4.15 -16.64
CA PRO A 47 -1.57 3.34 -15.44
C PRO A 47 -2.75 2.37 -15.41
N ILE A 48 -2.47 1.09 -15.26
CA ILE A 48 -3.47 0.01 -15.20
C ILE A 48 -3.51 -0.72 -13.85
N GLY A 49 -2.46 -0.58 -13.04
CA GLY A 49 -2.34 -1.25 -11.75
C GLY A 49 -1.22 -0.66 -10.92
N TYR A 50 -1.20 -0.99 -9.64
CA TYR A 50 -0.04 -0.78 -8.78
C TYR A 50 0.03 -1.89 -7.73
N ILE A 51 1.23 -2.11 -7.21
CA ILE A 51 1.50 -3.06 -6.13
C ILE A 51 2.21 -2.29 -5.03
N THR A 52 1.75 -2.45 -3.78
CA THR A 52 2.39 -1.94 -2.58
C THR A 52 2.89 -3.08 -1.71
N TRP A 53 3.90 -2.82 -0.91
CA TRP A 53 4.36 -3.73 0.13
C TRP A 53 4.83 -2.94 1.36
N ALA A 54 5.00 -3.61 2.49
CA ALA A 54 5.49 -3.04 3.73
C ALA A 54 6.57 -3.97 4.32
N HIS A 55 7.55 -3.41 5.00
CA HIS A 55 8.51 -4.18 5.80
C HIS A 55 8.06 -4.08 7.25
N LEU A 56 7.38 -5.12 7.73
CA LEU A 56 6.77 -5.12 9.05
C LEU A 56 7.67 -5.77 10.08
N ALA A 57 7.70 -5.22 11.29
CA ALA A 57 8.25 -5.94 12.42
C ALA A 57 7.38 -7.19 12.72
N PRO A 58 7.96 -8.27 13.30
CA PRO A 58 7.22 -9.52 13.53
C PRO A 58 5.94 -9.35 14.35
N ASP A 59 5.89 -8.41 15.28
CA ASP A 59 4.70 -8.11 16.10
C ASP A 59 3.61 -7.36 15.30
N ALA A 60 4.00 -6.44 14.43
CA ALA A 60 3.09 -5.72 13.53
C ALA A 60 2.50 -6.68 12.48
N GLU A 61 3.32 -7.57 11.90
CA GLU A 61 2.86 -8.64 11.01
C GLU A 61 1.84 -9.55 11.73
N HIS A 62 2.14 -9.95 12.96
CA HIS A 62 1.27 -10.80 13.75
C HIS A 62 -0.10 -10.17 14.01
N ARG A 63 -0.13 -8.86 14.33
CA ARG A 63 -1.37 -8.10 14.52
C ARG A 63 -2.15 -7.99 13.22
N LEU A 64 -1.49 -7.68 12.11
CA LEU A 64 -2.12 -7.56 10.80
C LEU A 64 -2.81 -8.86 10.35
N LEU A 65 -2.22 -10.02 10.64
CA LEU A 65 -2.79 -11.33 10.25
C LEU A 65 -3.94 -11.79 11.16
N LYS A 66 -3.96 -11.36 12.42
CA LYS A 66 -4.90 -11.87 13.43
C LYS A 66 -6.06 -10.94 13.74
N ASP A 67 -5.90 -9.64 13.53
CA ASP A 67 -6.92 -8.64 13.81
C ASP A 67 -7.43 -8.02 12.50
N PRO A 68 -8.65 -8.40 12.05
CA PRO A 68 -9.22 -7.88 10.81
C PRO A 68 -9.59 -6.38 10.89
N SER A 69 -9.56 -5.79 12.08
CA SER A 69 -9.76 -4.34 12.30
C SER A 69 -8.46 -3.56 12.43
N PHE A 70 -7.32 -4.24 12.39
CA PHE A 70 -6.01 -3.61 12.57
C PHE A 70 -5.68 -2.69 11.40
N LEU A 71 -5.44 -1.41 11.73
CA LEU A 71 -4.91 -0.41 10.83
C LEU A 71 -3.44 -0.23 11.15
N LEU A 72 -2.59 -0.58 10.19
CA LEU A 72 -1.15 -0.45 10.32
C LEU A 72 -0.78 1.03 10.44
N HIS A 73 -0.09 1.44 11.49
CA HIS A 73 0.34 2.82 11.62
C HIS A 73 1.41 3.14 10.56
N PRO A 74 1.45 4.36 9.98
CA PRO A 74 2.43 4.71 8.95
C PRO A 74 3.89 4.45 9.34
N SER A 75 4.25 4.58 10.62
CA SER A 75 5.60 4.26 11.10
C SER A 75 5.93 2.76 10.99
N GLU A 76 4.95 1.90 11.24
CA GLU A 76 5.10 0.43 11.22
C GLU A 76 5.33 -0.11 9.80
N TRP A 77 5.07 0.71 8.78
CA TRP A 77 5.19 0.35 7.36
C TRP A 77 6.61 -0.07 6.94
N ASN A 78 7.64 0.44 7.64
CA ASN A 78 9.04 0.14 7.34
C ASN A 78 9.86 -0.19 8.61
N GLU A 79 9.20 -0.65 9.68
CA GLU A 79 9.84 -1.01 10.95
C GLU A 79 10.54 -2.38 10.92
N GLY A 80 10.15 -3.26 10.00
CA GLY A 80 10.78 -4.56 9.75
C GLY A 80 12.05 -4.47 8.92
N GLY A 81 12.73 -3.31 8.93
CA GLY A 81 13.90 -2.99 8.12
C GLY A 81 14.80 -4.20 7.96
N ALA A 82 15.11 -4.52 6.70
CA ALA A 82 15.70 -5.79 6.29
C ALA A 82 16.75 -6.29 7.28
N ASN A 83 16.35 -7.22 8.15
CA ASN A 83 17.28 -8.12 8.82
C ASN A 83 17.85 -9.02 7.71
N LEU A 84 18.77 -8.46 6.92
CA LEU A 84 19.75 -9.20 6.15
C LEU A 84 20.78 -9.74 7.13
N ASP A 85 20.33 -10.54 8.09
CA ASP A 85 21.20 -11.46 8.82
C ASP A 85 21.28 -12.72 7.94
N TYR A 86 22.13 -12.65 6.91
CA TYR A 86 22.67 -13.82 6.20
C TYR A 86 23.96 -14.27 6.88
#